data_AF-A0AA43RGV4-F1
#
_entry.id   AF-A0AA43RGV4-F1
#
_cell.length_a   1.000
_cell.length_b   1.000
_cell.length_c   1.000
_cell.angle_alpha   90.00
_cell.angle_beta   90.00
_cell.angle_gamma   90.00
#
_symmetry.space_group_name_H-M   'P 1'
#
loop_
_entity.id
_entity.type
_entity.pdbx_description
1 polymer ?
#
loop_
_entity_poly.entity_id
_entity_poly.type
_entity_poly.pdbx_seq_one_letter_code
_entity_poly.pdbx_strand_id
1 'polypeptide(L)'
;MRQYVTSICVFLSTLIFLIAMGVMTCSAKMTEYLVKKQESIVVTRGIDGLDKAKKSIEKDMKQKADEASVEAYDILSRLYYDGNVNITEAEANELYKKTVLKLIKDKYKMTGSEEDANYSLISSLKSVVPKLEVGEITIVDNIQPYFVLDGNRITLKNIDVAFAYGISYIRDIEFEVFYDLSDIVLYDENPELFTYAMAADKGIYVTGKTSTIIGNVYAGTHSPKEMRKAEALYNESEHFGGVNIMSTQLAIESDRIVTDGNVNMKGAFVVFGSEKKPVEIIAKDIKETDNIASKNIYALFGTHSANDASNEKAMVTEALKFLPSIEHYYDSENDVSYEGKYRKILSSTDITVSSDVTGIIMTPGSVIIEEGVNVEGLILSGDRIYVQGNNNIVASVDVMRGIIKEELYQEVYVYKNPVTDEERALNKLHLLVKDYLGGIEYRGIK
;
A
#
# COMPACT_ATOMS: atom_id res chain seq x y z
N MET A 1 -53.72 24.00 92.57
CA MET A 1 -52.87 24.82 91.66
C MET A 1 -51.50 24.18 91.41
N ARG A 2 -50.71 23.80 92.43
CA ARG A 2 -49.40 23.14 92.26
C ARG A 2 -49.41 21.86 91.40
N GLN A 3 -50.37 20.95 91.59
CA GLN A 3 -50.44 19.70 90.81
C GLN A 3 -50.66 19.94 89.31
N TYR A 4 -51.48 20.91 88.93
CA TYR A 4 -51.73 21.24 87.51
C TYR A 4 -50.50 21.83 86.80
N VAL A 5 -49.72 22.66 87.50
CA VAL A 5 -48.47 23.21 86.96
C VAL A 5 -47.44 22.10 86.74
N THR A 6 -47.31 21.16 87.67
CA THR A 6 -46.39 20.02 87.52
C THR A 6 -46.80 19.12 86.34
N SER A 7 -48.09 18.81 86.19
CA SER A 7 -48.59 17.99 85.08
C SER A 7 -48.39 18.66 83.71
N ILE A 8 -48.57 19.98 83.61
CA ILE A 8 -48.33 20.75 82.38
C ILE A 8 -46.83 20.77 82.04
N CYS A 9 -45.95 20.97 83.03
CA CYS A 9 -44.49 20.94 82.81
C CYS A 9 -44.01 19.56 82.36
N VAL A 10 -44.53 18.48 82.97
CA VAL A 10 -44.22 17.11 82.55
C VAL A 10 -44.69 16.88 81.11
N PHE A 11 -45.94 17.23 80.79
CA PHE A 11 -46.48 17.09 79.43
C PHE A 11 -45.66 17.85 78.38
N LEU A 12 -45.31 19.11 78.64
CA LEU A 12 -44.47 19.92 77.75
C LEU A 12 -43.07 19.33 77.58
N SER A 13 -42.45 18.84 78.66
CA SER A 13 -41.13 18.20 78.59
C SER A 13 -41.16 16.91 77.77
N THR A 14 -42.22 16.10 77.90
CA THR A 14 -42.41 14.88 77.10
C THR A 14 -42.68 15.21 75.63
N LEU A 15 -43.47 16.24 75.35
CA LEU A 15 -43.75 16.69 73.99
C LEU A 15 -42.50 17.23 73.29
N ILE A 16 -41.69 18.04 73.97
CA ILE A 16 -40.41 18.54 73.45
C ILE A 16 -39.45 17.36 73.20
N PHE A 17 -39.40 16.38 74.11
CA PHE A 17 -38.58 15.18 73.93
C PHE A 17 -39.01 14.37 72.71
N LEU A 18 -40.32 14.18 72.49
CA LEU A 18 -40.86 13.50 71.31
C LEU A 18 -40.57 14.25 70.02
N ILE A 19 -40.66 15.60 70.01
CA ILE A 19 -40.29 16.43 68.86
C ILE A 19 -38.80 16.33 68.59
N ALA A 20 -37.95 16.39 69.62
CA ALA A 20 -36.50 16.24 69.47
C ALA A 20 -36.11 14.86 68.92
N MET A 21 -36.75 13.79 69.40
CA MET A 21 -36.58 12.44 68.84
C MET A 21 -37.08 12.34 67.39
N GLY A 22 -38.20 12.99 67.06
CA GLY A 22 -38.72 13.08 65.69
C GLY A 22 -37.75 13.80 64.73
N VAL A 23 -37.18 14.93 65.17
CA VAL A 23 -36.17 15.66 64.38
C VAL A 23 -34.88 14.85 64.23
N MET A 24 -34.40 14.19 65.29
CA MET A 24 -33.21 13.34 65.22
C MET A 24 -33.40 12.11 64.32
N THR A 25 -34.59 11.49 64.34
CA THR A 25 -34.89 10.34 63.45
C THR A 25 -35.10 10.78 62.00
N CYS A 26 -35.73 11.93 61.75
CA CYS A 26 -35.80 12.53 60.42
C CYS A 26 -34.43 12.94 59.89
N SER A 27 -33.56 13.55 60.72
CA SER A 27 -32.20 13.89 60.31
C SER A 27 -31.39 12.64 60.02
N ALA A 28 -31.48 11.60 60.85
CA ALA A 28 -30.78 10.33 60.62
C ALA A 28 -31.22 9.66 59.31
N LYS A 29 -32.52 9.60 59.01
CA LYS A 29 -33.05 9.05 57.74
C LYS A 29 -32.64 9.90 56.53
N MET A 30 -32.61 11.23 56.67
CA MET A 30 -32.19 12.14 55.61
C MET A 30 -30.68 11.97 55.32
N THR A 31 -29.86 11.85 56.37
CA THR A 31 -28.43 11.55 56.24
C THR A 31 -28.21 10.18 55.60
N GLU A 32 -28.93 9.14 56.02
CA GLU A 32 -28.85 7.80 55.42
C GLU A 32 -29.23 7.81 53.92
N TYR A 33 -30.29 8.54 53.55
CA TYR A 33 -30.69 8.71 52.16
C TYR A 33 -29.64 9.44 51.32
N LEU A 34 -29.05 10.52 51.86
CA LEU A 34 -28.00 11.29 51.18
C LEU A 34 -26.72 10.46 51.01
N VAL A 35 -26.33 9.67 52.02
CA VAL A 35 -25.20 8.74 51.94
C VAL A 35 -25.45 7.68 50.87
N LYS A 36 -26.60 7.00 50.88
CA LYS A 36 -26.97 6.00 49.86
C LYS A 36 -27.01 6.59 48.44
N LYS A 37 -27.51 7.82 48.29
CA LYS A 37 -27.55 8.51 47.00
C LYS A 37 -26.15 8.89 46.53
N GLN A 38 -25.28 9.35 47.42
CA GLN A 38 -23.89 9.66 47.11
C GLN A 38 -23.10 8.40 46.76
N GLU A 39 -23.28 7.31 47.51
CA GLU A 39 -22.72 5.98 47.18
C GLU A 39 -23.17 5.51 45.81
N SER A 40 -24.46 5.61 45.48
CA SER A 40 -24.96 5.24 44.14
C SER A 40 -24.30 6.06 43.03
N ILE A 41 -24.09 7.37 43.22
CA ILE A 41 -23.43 8.24 42.23
C ILE A 41 -21.95 7.84 42.07
N VAL A 42 -21.25 7.56 43.18
CA VAL A 42 -19.85 7.12 43.18
C VAL A 42 -19.71 5.77 42.48
N VAL A 43 -20.60 4.81 42.76
CA VAL A 43 -20.63 3.50 42.10
C VAL A 43 -20.83 3.65 40.59
N THR A 44 -21.83 4.42 40.16
CA THR A 44 -22.11 4.60 38.72
C THR A 44 -20.96 5.32 38.01
N ARG A 45 -20.36 6.35 38.63
CA ARG A 45 -19.21 7.05 38.06
C ARG A 45 -17.94 6.20 38.06
N GLY A 46 -17.76 5.33 39.06
CA GLY A 46 -16.67 4.37 39.10
C GLY A 46 -16.76 3.37 37.95
N ILE A 47 -17.95 2.80 37.70
CA ILE A 47 -18.17 1.90 36.56
C ILE A 47 -17.90 2.60 35.22
N ASP A 48 -18.45 3.80 35.01
CA ASP A 48 -18.23 4.58 33.78
C ASP A 48 -16.75 4.96 33.61
N GLY A 49 -16.07 5.28 34.71
CA GLY A 49 -14.63 5.52 34.75
C GLY A 49 -13.81 4.31 34.28
N LEU A 50 -14.08 3.15 34.86
CA LEU A 50 -13.41 1.90 34.51
C LEU A 50 -13.65 1.50 33.05
N ASP A 51 -14.89 1.65 32.55
CA ASP A 51 -15.21 1.39 31.14
C ASP A 51 -14.50 2.37 30.18
N LYS A 52 -14.40 3.65 30.56
CA LYS A 52 -13.60 4.64 29.82
C LYS A 52 -12.11 4.32 29.83
N ALA A 53 -11.57 3.89 30.96
CA ALA A 53 -10.17 3.48 31.06
C ALA A 53 -9.86 2.28 30.16
N LYS A 54 -10.73 1.27 30.17
CA LYS A 54 -10.65 0.13 29.25
C LYS A 54 -10.63 0.59 27.80
N LYS A 55 -11.61 1.40 27.38
CA LYS A 55 -11.69 1.93 26.00
C LYS A 55 -10.48 2.78 25.60
N SER A 56 -9.94 3.57 26.53
CA SER A 56 -8.72 4.36 26.27
C SER A 56 -7.52 3.47 26.01
N ILE A 57 -7.34 2.41 26.80
CA ILE A 57 -6.25 1.43 26.62
C ILE A 57 -6.43 0.63 25.32
N GLU A 58 -7.65 0.19 25.01
CA GLU A 58 -7.98 -0.46 23.73
C GLU A 58 -7.62 0.44 22.54
N LYS A 59 -7.98 1.72 22.61
CA LYS A 59 -7.71 2.69 21.55
C LYS A 59 -6.21 2.95 21.38
N ASP A 60 -5.47 3.14 22.48
CA ASP A 60 -4.03 3.38 22.44
C ASP A 60 -3.26 2.17 21.90
N MET A 61 -3.60 0.95 22.35
CA MET A 61 -3.01 -0.28 21.82
C MET A 61 -3.29 -0.42 20.33
N LYS A 62 -4.53 -0.18 19.89
CA LYS A 62 -4.89 -0.25 18.47
C LYS A 62 -4.08 0.73 17.64
N GLN A 63 -4.01 2.00 18.06
CA GLN A 63 -3.23 3.02 17.34
C GLN A 63 -1.75 2.63 17.20
N LYS A 64 -1.12 2.21 18.30
CA LYS A 64 0.30 1.80 18.28
C LYS A 64 0.51 0.56 17.40
N ALA A 65 -0.43 -0.38 17.41
CA ALA A 65 -0.39 -1.57 16.57
C ALA A 65 -0.59 -1.25 15.08
N ASP A 66 -1.49 -0.34 14.74
CA ASP A 66 -1.68 0.15 13.36
C ASP A 66 -0.38 0.80 12.84
N GLU A 67 0.21 1.71 13.62
CA GLU A 67 1.48 2.36 13.26
C GLU A 67 2.63 1.34 13.13
N ALA A 68 2.74 0.40 14.06
CA ALA A 68 3.77 -0.64 14.04
C ALA A 68 3.61 -1.61 12.86
N SER A 69 2.36 -1.88 12.44
CA SER A 69 2.05 -2.72 11.28
C SER A 69 2.56 -2.09 9.99
N VAL A 70 2.32 -0.79 9.79
CA VAL A 70 2.82 -0.04 8.63
C VAL A 70 4.35 0.00 8.63
N GLU A 71 4.97 0.31 9.76
CA GLU A 71 6.42 0.39 9.88
C GLU A 71 7.11 -0.98 9.66
N ALA A 72 6.54 -2.06 10.20
CA ALA A 72 7.04 -3.41 9.97
C ALA A 72 6.96 -3.81 8.50
N TYR A 73 5.87 -3.45 7.81
CA TYR A 73 5.72 -3.68 6.38
C TYR A 73 6.77 -2.91 5.57
N ASP A 74 7.01 -1.63 5.88
CA ASP A 74 8.03 -0.82 5.20
C ASP A 74 9.45 -1.38 5.40
N ILE A 75 9.77 -1.86 6.59
CA ILE A 75 11.06 -2.51 6.87
C ILE A 75 11.21 -3.79 6.05
N LEU A 76 10.18 -4.65 6.05
CA LEU A 76 10.24 -5.95 5.38
C LEU A 76 10.21 -5.84 3.86
N SER A 77 9.42 -4.93 3.31
CA SER A 77 9.39 -4.66 1.88
C SER A 77 10.76 -4.22 1.38
N ARG A 78 11.46 -3.31 2.07
CA ARG A 78 12.84 -2.91 1.71
C ARG A 78 13.82 -4.08 1.74
N LEU A 79 13.79 -4.87 2.82
CA LEU A 79 14.66 -6.05 2.95
C LEU A 79 14.42 -7.10 1.85
N TYR A 80 13.17 -7.22 1.41
CA TYR A 80 12.78 -8.11 0.33
C TYR A 80 13.21 -7.57 -1.05
N TYR A 81 12.97 -6.28 -1.32
CA TYR A 81 13.28 -5.65 -2.61
C TYR A 81 14.76 -5.38 -2.84
N ASP A 82 15.57 -5.23 -1.78
CA ASP A 82 17.02 -5.04 -1.90
C ASP A 82 17.79 -6.33 -2.27
N GLY A 83 17.07 -7.42 -2.63
CA GLY A 83 17.64 -8.64 -3.22
C GLY A 83 18.46 -9.52 -2.27
N ASN A 84 18.43 -9.24 -0.96
CA ASN A 84 19.33 -9.85 0.02
C ASN A 84 18.76 -11.08 0.74
N VAL A 85 17.49 -11.44 0.53
CA VAL A 85 16.82 -12.47 1.33
C VAL A 85 15.86 -13.33 0.49
N ASN A 86 16.24 -14.59 0.23
CA ASN A 86 15.33 -15.63 -0.25
C ASN A 86 14.54 -16.21 0.94
N ILE A 87 13.38 -15.63 1.26
CA ILE A 87 12.44 -16.16 2.27
C ILE A 87 11.10 -16.52 1.63
N THR A 88 10.49 -17.59 2.13
CA THR A 88 9.12 -17.98 1.77
C THR A 88 8.09 -17.02 2.38
N GLU A 89 6.88 -16.97 1.82
CA GLU A 89 5.80 -16.13 2.34
C GLU A 89 5.44 -16.46 3.80
N ALA A 90 5.49 -17.76 4.18
CA ALA A 90 5.26 -18.18 5.55
C ALA A 90 6.31 -17.60 6.51
N GLU A 91 7.58 -17.59 6.09
CA GLU A 91 8.69 -17.01 6.85
C GLU A 91 8.59 -15.48 6.91
N ALA A 92 8.19 -14.83 5.81
CA ALA A 92 7.93 -13.38 5.78
C ALA A 92 6.80 -12.99 6.73
N ASN A 93 5.70 -13.74 6.74
CA ASN A 93 4.57 -13.53 7.64
C ASN A 93 4.96 -13.71 9.11
N GLU A 94 5.71 -14.76 9.43
CA GLU A 94 6.24 -14.96 10.77
C GLU A 94 7.17 -13.82 11.20
N LEU A 95 8.04 -13.35 10.29
CA LEU A 95 8.95 -12.25 10.56
C LEU A 95 8.20 -10.94 10.78
N TYR A 96 7.15 -10.68 10.00
CA TYR A 96 6.25 -9.55 10.20
C TYR A 96 5.59 -9.56 11.57
N LYS A 97 4.91 -10.65 11.94
CA LYS A 97 4.21 -10.73 13.22
C LYS A 97 5.14 -10.48 14.40
N LYS A 98 6.36 -11.04 14.34
CA LYS A 98 7.42 -10.79 15.32
C LYS A 98 7.91 -9.34 15.31
N THR A 99 8.06 -8.74 14.13
CA THR A 99 8.48 -7.34 13.97
C THR A 99 7.43 -6.37 14.51
N VAL A 100 6.15 -6.59 14.20
CA VAL A 100 5.04 -5.78 14.76
C VAL A 100 5.01 -5.89 16.27
N LEU A 101 5.10 -7.10 16.84
CA LEU A 101 5.15 -7.28 18.29
C LEU A 101 6.34 -6.51 18.91
N LYS A 102 7.51 -6.59 18.28
CA LYS A 102 8.70 -5.86 18.73
C LYS A 102 8.48 -4.34 18.70
N LEU A 103 7.98 -3.80 17.60
CA LEU A 103 7.70 -2.37 17.45
C LEU A 103 6.62 -1.87 18.42
N ILE A 104 5.59 -2.68 18.69
CA ILE A 104 4.60 -2.37 19.74
C ILE A 104 5.29 -2.28 21.11
N LYS A 105 6.12 -3.27 21.47
CA LYS A 105 6.89 -3.26 22.72
C LYS A 105 7.80 -2.01 22.81
N ASP A 106 8.45 -1.63 21.72
CA ASP A 106 9.28 -0.42 21.64
C ASP A 106 8.46 0.86 21.83
N LYS A 107 7.25 0.94 21.25
CA LYS A 107 6.31 2.06 21.46
C LYS A 107 5.79 2.15 22.90
N TYR A 108 5.86 1.06 23.67
CA TYR A 108 5.61 1.00 25.12
C TYR A 108 6.90 1.12 25.95
N LYS A 109 8.05 1.38 25.30
CA LYS A 109 9.38 1.51 25.93
C LYS A 109 9.77 0.27 26.75
N MET A 110 9.33 -0.91 26.34
CA MET A 110 9.65 -2.17 27.00
C MET A 110 11.08 -2.60 26.68
N THR A 111 12.07 -1.87 27.20
CA THR A 111 13.51 -2.12 26.99
C THR A 111 14.19 -2.52 28.30
N GLY A 112 15.21 -3.38 28.22
CA GLY A 112 16.02 -3.76 29.38
C GLY A 112 15.62 -5.09 30.00
N SER A 113 15.75 -5.21 31.34
CA SER A 113 15.33 -6.40 32.07
C SER A 113 13.80 -6.58 32.03
N GLU A 114 13.30 -7.76 32.35
CA GLU A 114 11.85 -8.03 32.38
C GLU A 114 11.11 -7.10 33.38
N GLU A 115 11.74 -6.79 34.51
CA GLU A 115 11.20 -5.82 35.49
C GLU A 115 11.14 -4.40 34.93
N ASP A 116 12.19 -3.93 34.25
CA ASP A 116 12.23 -2.58 33.64
C ASP A 116 11.20 -2.43 32.52
N ALA A 117 11.04 -3.49 31.73
CA ALA A 117 10.05 -3.56 30.65
C ALA A 117 8.63 -3.49 31.20
N ASN A 118 8.34 -4.22 32.28
CA ASN A 118 7.04 -4.21 32.94
C ASN A 118 6.72 -2.84 33.58
N TYR A 119 7.70 -2.23 34.25
CA TYR A 119 7.53 -0.88 34.80
C TYR A 119 7.20 0.15 33.72
N SER A 120 7.88 0.08 32.57
CA SER A 120 7.68 0.99 31.44
C SER A 120 6.30 0.81 30.79
N LEU A 121 5.83 -0.43 30.68
CA LEU A 121 4.49 -0.75 30.21
C LEU A 121 3.42 -0.19 31.16
N ILE A 122 3.52 -0.45 32.46
CA ILE A 122 2.59 0.06 33.48
C ILE A 122 2.57 1.60 33.46
N SER A 123 3.73 2.24 33.40
CA SER A 123 3.85 3.70 33.32
C SER A 123 3.15 4.28 32.08
N SER A 124 3.34 3.64 30.93
CA SER A 124 2.67 4.02 29.68
C SER A 124 1.15 3.84 29.77
N LEU A 125 0.66 2.73 30.32
CA LEU A 125 -0.77 2.50 30.52
C LEU A 125 -1.40 3.51 31.49
N LYS A 126 -0.72 3.86 32.58
CA LYS A 126 -1.17 4.92 33.51
C LYS A 126 -1.33 6.27 32.82
N SER A 127 -0.53 6.56 31.79
CA SER A 127 -0.59 7.85 31.08
C SER A 127 -1.84 8.03 30.22
N VAL A 128 -2.49 6.92 29.80
CA VAL A 128 -3.69 6.94 28.95
C VAL A 128 -4.99 6.76 29.73
N VAL A 129 -4.91 6.38 31.01
CA VAL A 129 -6.06 6.28 31.90
C VAL A 129 -6.64 7.67 32.17
N PRO A 130 -7.97 7.86 32.01
CA PRO A 130 -8.59 9.16 32.21
C PRO A 130 -8.57 9.58 33.68
N LYS A 131 -8.27 10.86 33.92
CA LYS A 131 -8.44 11.48 35.24
C LYS A 131 -9.92 11.77 35.49
N LEU A 132 -10.44 11.39 36.65
CA LEU A 132 -11.78 11.74 37.09
C LEU A 132 -11.74 12.82 38.17
N GLU A 133 -12.77 13.65 38.22
CA GLU A 133 -12.89 14.71 39.25
C GLU A 133 -13.22 14.16 40.64
N VAL A 134 -13.84 12.97 40.71
CA VAL A 134 -14.43 12.46 41.95
C VAL A 134 -13.59 11.37 42.60
N GLY A 135 -12.73 10.68 41.87
CA GLY A 135 -11.88 9.61 42.39
C GLY A 135 -10.71 9.33 41.45
N GLU A 136 -9.85 8.40 41.83
CA GLU A 136 -8.65 8.07 41.05
C GLU A 136 -8.87 6.74 40.33
N ILE A 137 -8.49 6.69 39.05
CA ILE A 137 -8.38 5.43 38.31
C ILE A 137 -6.89 5.14 38.17
N THR A 138 -6.46 3.95 38.59
CA THR A 138 -5.07 3.52 38.57
C THR A 138 -4.93 2.13 37.98
N ILE A 139 -3.83 1.87 37.30
CA ILE A 139 -3.39 0.50 37.00
C ILE A 139 -2.91 -0.14 38.31
N VAL A 140 -3.32 -1.37 38.58
CA VAL A 140 -2.90 -2.10 39.79
C VAL A 140 -1.49 -2.65 39.59
N ASP A 141 -0.52 -2.08 40.32
CA ASP A 141 0.92 -2.33 40.11
C ASP A 141 1.39 -3.75 40.48
N ASN A 142 0.56 -4.51 41.21
CA ASN A 142 0.90 -5.87 41.63
C ASN A 142 0.61 -6.92 40.54
N ILE A 143 -0.05 -6.53 39.45
CA ILE A 143 -0.34 -7.39 38.31
C ILE A 143 0.58 -6.95 37.17
N GLN A 144 1.28 -7.91 36.57
CA GLN A 144 2.23 -7.65 35.50
C GLN A 144 1.55 -7.85 34.14
N PRO A 145 1.20 -6.77 33.43
CA PRO A 145 0.66 -6.88 32.09
C PRO A 145 1.76 -7.32 31.11
N TYR A 146 1.40 -8.11 30.11
CA TYR A 146 2.36 -8.59 29.11
C TYR A 146 1.71 -8.85 27.76
N PHE A 147 2.51 -8.76 26.69
CA PHE A 147 2.07 -9.06 25.33
C PHE A 147 2.33 -10.52 24.97
N VAL A 148 1.32 -11.15 24.38
CA VAL A 148 1.39 -12.48 23.77
C VAL A 148 1.05 -12.36 22.29
N LEU A 149 1.79 -13.06 21.44
CA LEU A 149 1.43 -13.30 20.05
C LEU A 149 0.94 -14.75 19.93
N ASP A 150 -0.33 -14.92 19.57
CA ASP A 150 -0.97 -16.23 19.35
C ASP A 150 -1.58 -16.26 17.96
N GLY A 151 -0.95 -17.01 17.05
CA GLY A 151 -1.28 -16.98 15.62
C GLY A 151 -1.22 -15.56 15.05
N ASN A 152 -2.39 -15.04 14.63
CA ASN A 152 -2.52 -13.71 14.05
C ASN A 152 -2.99 -12.67 15.08
N ARG A 153 -2.93 -12.95 16.38
CA ARG A 153 -3.46 -12.04 17.40
C ARG A 153 -2.38 -11.63 18.38
N ILE A 154 -2.22 -10.32 18.55
CA ILE A 154 -1.45 -9.75 19.66
C ILE A 154 -2.44 -9.44 20.80
N THR A 155 -2.19 -10.01 21.97
CA THR A 155 -3.02 -9.79 23.16
C THR A 155 -2.18 -9.17 24.27
N LEU A 156 -2.63 -8.05 24.82
CA LEU A 156 -2.16 -7.50 26.09
C LEU A 156 -3.00 -8.13 27.20
N LYS A 157 -2.35 -8.99 27.99
CA LYS A 157 -2.98 -9.75 29.08
C LYS A 157 -2.74 -9.11 30.44
N ASN A 158 -3.53 -9.55 31.43
CA ASN A 158 -3.39 -9.18 32.84
C ASN A 158 -3.45 -7.67 33.06
N ILE A 159 -4.43 -6.99 32.46
CA ILE A 159 -4.68 -5.58 32.73
C ILE A 159 -5.70 -5.49 33.85
N ASP A 160 -5.29 -4.93 34.98
CA ASP A 160 -6.18 -4.63 36.09
C ASP A 160 -6.20 -3.12 36.35
N VAL A 161 -7.42 -2.58 36.38
CA VAL A 161 -7.69 -1.17 36.59
C VAL A 161 -8.60 -1.03 37.79
N ALA A 162 -8.15 -0.28 38.80
CA ALA A 162 -8.91 0.01 40.00
C ALA A 162 -9.40 1.46 40.00
N PHE A 163 -10.64 1.64 40.42
CA PHE A 163 -11.20 2.93 40.82
C PHE A 163 -11.23 3.02 42.34
N ALA A 164 -10.61 4.06 42.88
CA ALA A 164 -10.58 4.36 44.30
C ALA A 164 -11.31 5.68 44.61
N TYR A 165 -12.26 5.62 45.55
CA TYR A 165 -12.91 6.79 46.15
C TYR A 165 -12.69 6.80 47.66
N GLY A 166 -11.82 7.70 48.13
CA GLY A 166 -11.42 7.76 49.55
C GLY A 166 -10.72 6.47 49.99
N ILE A 167 -11.00 6.02 51.22
CA ILE A 167 -10.38 4.83 51.85
C ILE A 167 -11.27 3.58 51.77
N SER A 168 -12.47 3.69 51.20
CA SER A 168 -13.58 2.76 51.51
C SER A 168 -14.20 2.09 50.29
N TYR A 169 -14.13 2.71 49.11
CA TYR A 169 -14.69 2.15 47.89
C TYR A 169 -13.58 1.90 46.87
N ILE A 170 -13.23 0.63 46.73
CA ILE A 170 -12.33 0.13 45.71
C ILE A 170 -13.14 -0.80 44.82
N ARG A 171 -13.10 -0.55 43.52
CA ARG A 171 -13.64 -1.46 42.52
C ARG A 171 -12.62 -1.64 41.41
N ASP A 172 -12.38 -2.89 41.07
CA ASP A 172 -11.43 -3.35 40.07
C ASP A 172 -12.15 -3.97 38.88
N ILE A 173 -11.47 -3.97 37.74
CA ILE A 173 -11.85 -4.73 36.57
C ILE A 173 -10.59 -5.30 35.92
N GLU A 174 -10.57 -6.61 35.76
CA GLU A 174 -9.57 -7.31 34.97
C GLU A 174 -10.08 -7.49 33.54
N PHE A 175 -9.22 -7.22 32.56
CA PHE A 175 -9.51 -7.46 31.16
C PHE A 175 -8.25 -7.72 30.34
N GLU A 176 -8.46 -8.20 29.11
CA GLU A 176 -7.43 -8.34 28.09
C GLU A 176 -7.81 -7.45 26.91
N VAL A 177 -6.81 -6.96 26.18
CA VAL A 177 -7.00 -6.23 24.92
C VAL A 177 -6.34 -7.02 23.80
N PHE A 178 -7.07 -7.21 22.70
CA PHE A 178 -6.55 -7.92 21.53
C PHE A 178 -6.51 -7.02 20.30
N TYR A 179 -5.54 -7.30 19.43
CA TYR A 179 -5.41 -6.74 18.10
C TYR A 179 -5.17 -7.89 17.13
N ASP A 180 -6.06 -8.03 16.15
CA ASP A 180 -5.91 -9.01 15.08
C ASP A 180 -4.96 -8.42 14.02
N LEU A 181 -3.79 -9.03 13.90
CA LEU A 181 -2.86 -8.78 12.82
C LEU A 181 -3.42 -9.35 11.53
N SER A 182 -3.42 -8.51 10.51
CA SER A 182 -3.49 -8.97 9.14
C SER A 182 -2.19 -9.69 8.76
N ASP A 183 -2.29 -10.77 7.99
CA ASP A 183 -1.11 -11.36 7.36
C ASP A 183 -0.51 -10.33 6.41
N ILE A 184 0.82 -10.25 6.30
CA ILE A 184 1.44 -9.47 5.23
C ILE A 184 1.60 -10.26 3.97
N VAL A 185 1.70 -9.50 2.89
CA VAL A 185 2.21 -10.07 1.67
C VAL A 185 3.12 -9.10 0.96
N LEU A 186 4.23 -9.68 0.53
CA LEU A 186 5.28 -9.11 -0.28
C LEU A 186 5.01 -9.49 -1.73
N TYR A 187 5.11 -8.52 -2.64
CA TYR A 187 4.94 -8.77 -4.07
C TYR A 187 6.22 -9.37 -4.65
N ASP A 188 6.12 -10.53 -5.27
CA ASP A 188 7.14 -11.03 -6.21
C ASP A 188 6.87 -10.39 -7.58
N GLU A 189 6.88 -9.05 -7.60
CA GLU A 189 6.81 -8.31 -8.86
C GLU A 189 8.12 -8.53 -9.63
N ASN A 190 8.08 -8.38 -10.95
CA ASN A 190 9.29 -8.03 -11.70
C ASN A 190 9.39 -6.49 -11.70
N PRO A 191 9.94 -5.85 -10.65
CA PRO A 191 10.00 -4.39 -10.58
C PRO A 191 10.84 -3.81 -11.72
N GLU A 192 11.68 -4.62 -12.37
CA GLU A 192 12.42 -4.18 -13.54
C GLU A 192 11.48 -3.82 -14.69
N LEU A 193 10.36 -4.52 -14.90
CA LEU A 193 9.43 -4.21 -16.00
C LEU A 193 8.81 -2.81 -15.85
N PHE A 194 8.58 -2.34 -14.63
CA PHE A 194 7.96 -1.01 -14.38
C PHE A 194 8.93 0.15 -14.60
N THR A 195 10.23 -0.16 -14.71
CA THR A 195 11.22 0.84 -15.11
C THR A 195 11.19 1.10 -16.61
N TYR A 196 10.53 0.24 -17.40
CA TYR A 196 10.41 0.44 -18.84
C TYR A 196 9.31 1.45 -19.17
N ALA A 197 9.64 2.40 -20.02
CA ALA A 197 8.66 3.27 -20.66
C ALA A 197 8.01 2.56 -21.85
N MET A 198 8.82 1.78 -22.58
CA MET A 198 8.40 1.03 -23.76
C MET A 198 9.15 -0.30 -23.86
N ALA A 199 8.42 -1.37 -24.15
CA ALA A 199 9.00 -2.66 -24.48
C ALA A 199 8.22 -3.32 -25.63
N ALA A 200 8.93 -3.65 -26.72
CA ALA A 200 8.37 -4.26 -27.92
C ALA A 200 9.11 -5.54 -28.28
N ASP A 201 8.40 -6.63 -28.58
CA ASP A 201 9.01 -7.91 -28.99
C ASP A 201 9.72 -7.81 -30.35
N LYS A 202 9.36 -6.83 -31.20
CA LYS A 202 10.01 -6.64 -32.51
C LYS A 202 10.75 -5.32 -32.68
N GLY A 203 10.11 -4.16 -32.55
CA GLY A 203 10.79 -2.91 -32.88
C GLY A 203 10.09 -1.66 -32.39
N ILE A 204 10.88 -0.63 -32.11
CA ILE A 204 10.41 0.69 -31.69
C ILE A 204 10.86 1.70 -32.74
N TYR A 205 9.93 2.56 -33.16
CA TYR A 205 10.12 3.52 -34.25
C TYR A 205 9.69 4.91 -33.78
N VAL A 206 10.61 5.86 -33.77
CA VAL A 206 10.36 7.25 -33.39
C VAL A 206 10.57 8.14 -34.61
N THR A 207 9.49 8.69 -35.16
CA THR A 207 9.48 9.23 -36.53
C THR A 207 9.11 10.71 -36.67
N GLY A 208 8.72 11.41 -35.60
CA GLY A 208 8.34 12.83 -35.69
C GLY A 208 9.32 13.82 -35.08
N LYS A 209 8.95 15.11 -35.01
CA LYS A 209 9.95 16.19 -34.90
C LYS A 209 10.75 16.22 -33.60
N THR A 210 10.10 16.18 -32.44
CA THR A 210 10.76 16.25 -31.13
C THR A 210 10.10 15.29 -30.16
N SER A 211 10.83 14.41 -29.49
CA SER A 211 10.25 13.52 -28.46
C SER A 211 11.18 13.39 -27.25
N THR A 212 10.61 13.03 -26.11
CA THR A 212 11.36 12.69 -24.90
C THR A 212 10.89 11.35 -24.37
N ILE A 213 11.85 10.50 -23.98
CA ILE A 213 11.60 9.22 -23.33
C ILE A 213 12.33 9.23 -21.98
N ILE A 214 11.61 8.97 -20.90
CA ILE A 214 12.17 8.81 -19.55
C ILE A 214 11.84 7.41 -19.08
N GLY A 215 12.85 6.59 -18.78
CA GLY A 215 12.70 5.18 -18.43
C GLY A 215 13.29 4.24 -19.47
N ASN A 216 13.41 2.97 -19.08
CA ASN A 216 14.10 1.95 -19.86
C ASN A 216 13.34 1.60 -21.15
N VAL A 217 14.08 1.14 -22.15
CA VAL A 217 13.54 0.79 -23.46
C VAL A 217 14.01 -0.59 -23.85
N TYR A 218 13.08 -1.46 -24.24
CA TYR A 218 13.39 -2.76 -24.84
C TYR A 218 12.83 -2.85 -26.26
N ALA A 219 13.65 -3.27 -27.22
CA ALA A 219 13.19 -3.55 -28.58
C ALA A 219 13.82 -4.84 -29.11
N GLY A 220 13.00 -5.84 -29.39
CA GLY A 220 13.44 -7.11 -29.95
C GLY A 220 13.81 -7.02 -31.43
N THR A 221 13.59 -8.11 -32.19
CA THR A 221 13.90 -8.18 -33.63
C THR A 221 12.88 -9.04 -34.38
N HIS A 222 12.83 -8.91 -35.70
CA HIS A 222 11.91 -9.68 -36.54
C HIS A 222 12.34 -11.14 -36.74
N SER A 223 11.35 -12.01 -36.98
CA SER A 223 11.64 -13.34 -37.50
C SER A 223 12.23 -13.28 -38.92
N PRO A 224 13.06 -14.25 -39.34
CA PRO A 224 13.65 -14.22 -40.68
C PRO A 224 12.64 -14.21 -41.84
N LYS A 225 11.39 -14.62 -41.61
CA LYS A 225 10.34 -14.67 -42.63
C LYS A 225 9.63 -13.33 -42.84
N GLU A 226 9.59 -12.46 -41.83
CA GLU A 226 8.94 -11.14 -41.88
C GLU A 226 9.82 -10.08 -42.57
N MET A 227 11.14 -10.34 -42.65
CA MET A 227 12.16 -9.45 -43.21
C MET A 227 11.79 -8.86 -44.58
N ARG A 228 11.38 -9.70 -45.53
CA ARG A 228 11.14 -9.26 -46.93
C ARG A 228 9.94 -8.33 -47.08
N LYS A 229 8.96 -8.43 -46.16
CA LYS A 229 7.79 -7.55 -46.17
C LYS A 229 8.14 -6.20 -45.55
N ALA A 230 8.92 -6.20 -44.46
CA ALA A 230 9.33 -4.98 -43.78
C ALA A 230 10.30 -4.13 -44.62
N GLU A 231 11.27 -4.77 -45.27
CA GLU A 231 12.18 -4.11 -46.22
C GLU A 231 11.42 -3.45 -47.38
N ALA A 232 10.44 -4.15 -47.96
CA ALA A 232 9.66 -3.66 -49.10
C ALA A 232 8.66 -2.53 -48.73
N LEU A 233 8.09 -2.56 -47.52
CA LEU A 233 7.07 -1.59 -47.10
C LEU A 233 7.67 -0.37 -46.38
N TYR A 234 8.78 -0.56 -45.66
CA TYR A 234 9.33 0.45 -44.75
C TYR A 234 10.80 0.80 -45.04
N ASN A 235 11.40 0.21 -46.08
CA ASN A 235 12.78 0.46 -46.51
C ASN A 235 13.82 0.21 -45.39
N GLU A 236 13.58 -0.82 -44.58
CA GLU A 236 14.41 -1.30 -43.47
C GLU A 236 15.52 -2.26 -43.96
N SER A 237 16.51 -1.76 -44.71
CA SER A 237 17.42 -2.62 -45.48
C SER A 237 18.66 -3.17 -44.74
N GLU A 238 18.86 -2.94 -43.45
CA GLU A 238 20.04 -3.46 -42.72
C GLU A 238 19.77 -3.85 -41.24
N HIS A 239 19.40 -5.11 -40.98
CA HIS A 239 19.32 -5.79 -39.66
C HIS A 239 18.61 -5.05 -38.48
N PHE A 240 17.43 -5.41 -37.93
CA PHE A 240 16.12 -5.96 -38.36
C PHE A 240 15.21 -5.89 -37.10
N GLY A 241 14.40 -4.85 -36.91
CA GLY A 241 13.87 -4.52 -35.58
C GLY A 241 14.93 -3.86 -34.69
N GLY A 242 14.58 -3.59 -33.44
CA GLY A 242 15.36 -2.76 -32.52
C GLY A 242 14.87 -1.32 -32.44
N VAL A 243 15.74 -0.38 -32.07
CA VAL A 243 15.36 1.03 -31.85
C VAL A 243 15.68 1.84 -33.10
N ASN A 244 14.67 2.45 -33.72
CA ASN A 244 14.79 3.18 -34.97
C ASN A 244 14.33 4.63 -34.78
N ILE A 245 15.21 5.59 -35.07
CA ILE A 245 14.98 7.01 -34.83
C ILE A 245 15.15 7.75 -36.15
N MET A 246 14.07 8.33 -36.66
CA MET A 246 14.00 8.88 -38.03
C MET A 246 13.52 10.32 -38.03
N SER A 247 14.33 11.24 -38.53
CA SER A 247 13.97 12.66 -38.72
C SER A 247 13.47 13.36 -37.44
N THR A 248 14.04 12.97 -36.28
CA THR A 248 13.59 13.34 -34.94
C THR A 248 14.70 14.00 -34.13
N GLN A 249 14.37 14.96 -33.27
CA GLN A 249 15.17 15.34 -32.11
C GLN A 249 14.68 14.54 -30.89
N LEU A 250 15.50 13.62 -30.37
CA LEU A 250 15.10 12.71 -29.29
C LEU A 250 16.04 12.86 -28.09
N ALA A 251 15.46 13.01 -26.91
CA ALA A 251 16.19 12.85 -25.65
C ALA A 251 15.69 11.58 -24.96
N ILE A 252 16.61 10.70 -24.54
CA ILE A 252 16.30 9.51 -23.75
C ILE A 252 17.04 9.60 -22.42
N GLU A 253 16.31 9.65 -21.32
CA GLU A 253 16.83 9.58 -19.96
C GLU A 253 16.43 8.22 -19.35
N SER A 254 17.34 7.25 -19.42
CA SER A 254 17.10 5.87 -19.01
C SER A 254 18.32 5.29 -18.31
N ASP A 255 18.13 4.28 -17.47
CA ASP A 255 19.24 3.51 -16.93
C ASP A 255 19.80 2.58 -18.02
N ARG A 256 18.91 1.95 -18.79
CA ARG A 256 19.26 1.02 -19.87
C ARG A 256 18.38 1.14 -21.11
N ILE A 257 19.01 0.98 -22.27
CA ILE A 257 18.36 0.76 -23.57
C ILE A 257 18.84 -0.60 -24.06
N VAL A 258 17.92 -1.55 -24.22
CA VAL A 258 18.23 -2.93 -24.56
C VAL A 258 17.59 -3.27 -25.90
N THR A 259 18.37 -3.83 -26.82
CA THR A 259 17.83 -4.32 -28.08
C THR A 259 18.55 -5.56 -28.60
N ASP A 260 17.78 -6.50 -29.11
CA ASP A 260 18.27 -7.66 -29.88
C ASP A 260 18.89 -7.24 -31.24
N GLY A 261 18.60 -6.01 -31.67
CA GLY A 261 18.94 -5.42 -32.95
C GLY A 261 20.00 -4.32 -32.85
N ASN A 262 19.91 -3.35 -33.76
CA ASN A 262 20.73 -2.14 -33.74
C ASN A 262 19.91 -0.97 -33.18
N VAL A 263 20.62 0.09 -32.78
CA VAL A 263 20.03 1.43 -32.66
C VAL A 263 20.31 2.17 -33.95
N ASN A 264 19.28 2.40 -34.77
CA ASN A 264 19.40 3.02 -36.09
C ASN A 264 18.96 4.48 -36.03
N MET A 265 19.77 5.38 -36.58
CA MET A 265 19.49 6.81 -36.66
C MET A 265 19.51 7.27 -38.12
N LYS A 266 18.46 7.96 -38.55
CA LYS A 266 18.31 8.50 -39.91
C LYS A 266 17.90 9.96 -39.86
N GLY A 267 18.80 10.88 -40.22
CA GLY A 267 18.50 12.32 -40.20
C GLY A 267 18.00 12.84 -38.85
N ALA A 268 18.38 12.20 -37.74
CA ALA A 268 17.92 12.48 -36.39
C ALA A 268 19.00 13.19 -35.56
N PHE A 269 18.64 13.83 -34.45
CA PHE A 269 19.57 14.26 -33.42
C PHE A 269 19.18 13.62 -32.09
N VAL A 270 20.05 12.79 -31.52
CA VAL A 270 19.69 11.97 -30.35
C VAL A 270 20.64 12.21 -29.18
N VAL A 271 20.08 12.42 -27.99
CA VAL A 271 20.85 12.47 -26.74
C VAL A 271 20.46 11.28 -25.87
N PHE A 272 21.42 10.43 -25.59
CA PHE A 272 21.28 9.26 -24.71
C PHE A 272 21.92 9.57 -23.36
N GLY A 273 21.10 9.61 -22.31
CA GLY A 273 21.52 9.90 -20.93
C GLY A 273 21.94 11.34 -20.70
N SER A 274 22.50 11.60 -19.51
CA SER A 274 23.10 12.88 -19.14
C SER A 274 24.33 12.65 -18.25
N GLU A 275 25.14 13.69 -18.03
CA GLU A 275 26.29 13.61 -17.11
C GLU A 275 25.91 13.14 -15.70
N LYS A 276 24.67 13.43 -15.26
CA LYS A 276 24.17 13.05 -13.93
C LYS A 276 23.54 11.66 -13.90
N LYS A 277 23.12 11.15 -15.06
CA LYS A 277 22.44 9.86 -15.23
C LYS A 277 22.96 9.20 -16.50
N PRO A 278 24.11 8.51 -16.41
CA PRO A 278 24.65 7.81 -17.56
C PRO A 278 23.76 6.62 -17.93
N VAL A 279 23.65 6.33 -19.22
CA VAL A 279 22.85 5.23 -19.76
C VAL A 279 23.72 4.07 -20.26
N GLU A 280 23.27 2.85 -20.02
CA GLU A 280 23.83 1.66 -20.65
C GLU A 280 23.03 1.27 -21.90
N ILE A 281 23.68 1.25 -23.06
CA ILE A 281 23.08 0.77 -24.32
C ILE A 281 23.60 -0.65 -24.59
N ILE A 282 22.70 -1.63 -24.52
CA ILE A 282 22.94 -3.02 -24.90
C ILE A 282 22.34 -3.22 -26.29
N ALA A 283 23.18 -3.17 -27.31
CA ALA A 283 22.78 -3.27 -28.71
C ALA A 283 23.91 -3.86 -29.55
N LYS A 284 23.58 -4.51 -30.68
CA LYS A 284 24.60 -5.00 -31.61
C LYS A 284 25.50 -3.88 -32.12
N ASP A 285 24.90 -2.77 -32.49
CA ASP A 285 25.60 -1.58 -32.98
C ASP A 285 24.71 -0.32 -32.88
N ILE A 286 25.33 0.85 -32.97
CA ILE A 286 24.67 2.15 -33.10
C ILE A 286 25.00 2.71 -34.48
N LYS A 287 24.02 2.75 -35.38
CA LYS A 287 24.23 3.03 -36.81
C LYS A 287 23.61 4.36 -37.26
N GLU A 288 24.36 5.06 -38.10
CA GLU A 288 23.89 6.21 -38.87
C GLU A 288 23.59 5.76 -40.31
N THR A 289 22.34 5.93 -40.76
CA THR A 289 21.84 5.33 -42.01
C THR A 289 21.83 6.26 -43.22
N ASP A 290 22.26 7.53 -43.07
CA ASP A 290 22.36 8.48 -44.19
C ASP A 290 23.81 8.97 -44.42
N ASN A 291 24.23 9.00 -45.68
CA ASN A 291 25.52 9.51 -46.17
C ASN A 291 25.68 11.05 -46.09
N ILE A 292 24.86 11.74 -45.31
CA ILE A 292 24.93 13.21 -45.18
C ILE A 292 25.92 13.52 -44.06
N ALA A 293 27.07 14.10 -44.45
CA ALA A 293 28.16 14.48 -43.56
C ALA A 293 27.72 15.54 -42.52
N SER A 294 27.09 15.08 -41.45
CA SER A 294 26.75 15.85 -40.26
C SER A 294 27.60 15.28 -39.13
N LYS A 295 28.68 15.98 -38.76
CA LYS A 295 29.50 15.59 -37.60
C LYS A 295 28.66 15.80 -36.33
N ASN A 296 28.36 14.69 -35.65
CA ASN A 296 27.67 14.55 -34.35
C ASN A 296 26.14 14.53 -34.43
N ILE A 297 25.61 13.42 -34.98
CA ILE A 297 24.18 13.08 -35.05
C ILE A 297 23.65 12.61 -33.68
N TYR A 298 24.53 12.18 -32.75
CA TYR A 298 24.12 11.83 -31.40
C TYR A 298 25.16 12.15 -30.33
N ALA A 299 24.72 12.21 -29.08
CA ALA A 299 25.54 12.26 -27.88
C ALA A 299 25.19 11.08 -26.97
N LEU A 300 26.21 10.32 -26.53
CA LEU A 300 26.07 9.24 -25.56
C LEU A 300 26.78 9.61 -24.27
N PHE A 301 26.02 9.74 -23.19
CA PHE A 301 26.53 9.84 -21.83
C PHE A 301 26.40 8.49 -21.15
N GLY A 302 27.41 7.63 -21.28
CA GLY A 302 27.37 6.29 -20.70
C GLY A 302 28.17 5.27 -21.50
N THR A 303 27.70 4.02 -21.54
CA THR A 303 28.41 2.90 -22.18
C THR A 303 27.57 2.22 -23.24
N HIS A 304 28.24 1.71 -24.27
CA HIS A 304 27.65 0.80 -25.26
C HIS A 304 28.34 -0.55 -25.18
N SER A 305 27.55 -1.62 -25.16
CA SER A 305 28.04 -3.01 -25.20
C SER A 305 27.19 -3.88 -26.13
N ALA A 306 27.84 -4.87 -26.73
CA ALA A 306 27.17 -5.93 -27.48
C ALA A 306 26.99 -7.15 -26.56
N ASN A 307 26.17 -6.98 -25.51
CA ASN A 307 25.81 -8.06 -24.59
C ASN A 307 24.51 -8.77 -25.02
N ASP A 308 24.27 -9.95 -24.44
CA ASP A 308 23.07 -10.76 -24.69
C ASP A 308 21.85 -10.17 -23.96
N ALA A 309 20.79 -9.86 -24.71
CA ALA A 309 19.51 -9.31 -24.22
C ALA A 309 18.46 -10.41 -23.90
N SER A 310 18.89 -11.67 -23.78
CA SER A 310 18.00 -12.82 -23.60
C SER A 310 17.09 -12.74 -22.37
N ASN A 311 17.54 -12.08 -21.29
CA ASN A 311 16.75 -11.95 -20.06
C ASN A 311 15.56 -11.00 -20.26
N GLU A 312 15.81 -9.81 -20.81
CA GLU A 312 14.77 -8.82 -21.13
C GLU A 312 13.77 -9.35 -22.14
N LYS A 313 14.26 -10.09 -23.15
CA LYS A 313 13.39 -10.77 -24.11
C LYS A 313 12.44 -11.76 -23.45
N ALA A 314 12.97 -12.64 -22.60
CA ALA A 314 12.16 -13.64 -21.91
C ALA A 314 11.09 -12.97 -21.02
N MET A 315 11.45 -11.88 -20.33
CA MET A 315 10.52 -11.08 -19.54
C MET A 315 9.38 -10.51 -20.37
N VAL A 316 9.70 -9.84 -21.50
CA VAL A 316 8.68 -9.22 -22.37
C VAL A 316 7.79 -10.26 -23.04
N THR A 317 8.38 -11.37 -23.53
CA THR A 317 7.62 -12.47 -24.11
C THR A 317 6.65 -13.10 -23.10
N GLU A 318 7.09 -13.35 -21.87
CA GLU A 318 6.21 -13.93 -20.84
C GLU A 318 5.07 -12.97 -20.48
N ALA A 319 5.36 -11.66 -20.39
CA ALA A 319 4.33 -10.66 -20.07
C ALA A 319 3.22 -10.53 -21.11
N LEU A 320 3.51 -10.85 -22.37
CA LEU A 320 2.58 -10.73 -23.51
C LEU A 320 1.84 -12.03 -23.84
N LYS A 321 2.25 -13.15 -23.24
CA LYS A 321 1.89 -14.52 -23.65
C LYS A 321 0.39 -14.83 -23.73
N PHE A 322 -0.44 -14.24 -22.87
CA PHE A 322 -1.88 -14.55 -22.85
C PHE A 322 -2.77 -13.47 -23.53
N LEU A 323 -2.19 -12.31 -23.92
CA LEU A 323 -2.93 -11.19 -24.53
C LEU A 323 -3.63 -11.52 -25.87
N PRO A 324 -3.16 -12.46 -26.72
CA PRO A 324 -3.88 -12.84 -27.92
C PRO A 324 -5.31 -13.37 -27.66
N SER A 325 -5.59 -13.81 -26.44
CA SER A 325 -6.93 -14.27 -26.05
C SER A 325 -7.79 -13.20 -25.39
N ILE A 326 -7.28 -11.96 -25.24
CA ILE A 326 -7.92 -10.93 -24.42
C ILE A 326 -9.27 -10.47 -24.97
N GLU A 327 -9.49 -10.50 -26.29
CA GLU A 327 -10.78 -10.14 -26.93
C GLU A 327 -11.95 -11.06 -26.57
N HIS A 328 -11.68 -12.30 -26.12
CA HIS A 328 -12.72 -13.18 -25.60
C HIS A 328 -13.24 -12.73 -24.23
N TYR A 329 -12.50 -11.82 -23.62
CA TYR A 329 -12.69 -11.44 -22.25
C TYR A 329 -13.00 -9.94 -22.17
N TYR A 330 -12.23 -9.09 -22.82
CA TYR A 330 -12.26 -7.63 -22.76
C TYR A 330 -12.68 -7.04 -24.12
N ASP A 331 -13.69 -6.17 -24.11
CA ASP A 331 -14.12 -5.41 -25.28
C ASP A 331 -13.38 -4.07 -25.32
N SER A 332 -12.24 -4.06 -26.01
CA SER A 332 -11.39 -2.87 -26.15
C SER A 332 -11.97 -1.79 -27.06
N GLU A 333 -12.90 -2.14 -27.95
CA GLU A 333 -13.49 -1.21 -28.93
C GLU A 333 -14.60 -0.34 -28.33
N ASN A 334 -15.26 -0.81 -27.27
CA ASN A 334 -16.35 -0.08 -26.62
C ASN A 334 -15.94 0.69 -25.34
N ASP A 335 -14.72 0.54 -24.84
CA ASP A 335 -14.08 1.31 -23.73
C ASP A 335 -15.06 1.75 -22.60
N VAL A 336 -16.04 0.90 -22.24
CA VAL A 336 -17.00 1.16 -21.14
C VAL A 336 -16.40 0.70 -19.80
N SER A 337 -15.34 -0.09 -19.84
CA SER A 337 -14.68 -0.65 -18.67
C SER A 337 -13.47 0.20 -18.27
N TYR A 338 -13.68 1.27 -17.50
CA TYR A 338 -13.16 1.28 -16.12
C TYR A 338 -13.49 2.57 -15.34
N GLU A 339 -14.05 2.39 -14.14
CA GLU A 339 -14.00 3.37 -13.04
C GLU A 339 -12.70 3.13 -12.24
N GLY A 340 -11.65 3.90 -12.51
CA GLY A 340 -10.36 3.78 -11.82
C GLY A 340 -9.53 5.06 -11.94
N LYS A 341 -8.47 5.22 -11.13
CA LYS A 341 -7.63 6.43 -11.17
C LYS A 341 -6.70 6.43 -12.40
N TYR A 342 -6.31 5.26 -12.89
CA TYR A 342 -5.36 5.09 -13.99
C TYR A 342 -5.98 4.32 -15.16
N ARG A 343 -5.60 4.68 -16.39
CA ARG A 343 -6.15 4.10 -17.62
C ARG A 343 -5.49 2.76 -17.96
N LYS A 344 -6.25 1.79 -18.45
CA LYS A 344 -5.75 0.46 -18.85
C LYS A 344 -6.24 0.17 -20.26
N ILE A 345 -5.34 0.24 -21.25
CA ILE A 345 -5.66 -0.03 -22.66
C ILE A 345 -5.11 -1.40 -23.01
N LEU A 346 -5.98 -2.40 -23.06
CA LEU A 346 -5.63 -3.77 -23.39
C LEU A 346 -6.33 -4.16 -24.69
N SER A 347 -5.60 -4.71 -25.67
CA SER A 347 -6.19 -5.13 -26.95
C SER A 347 -5.56 -6.42 -27.46
N SER A 348 -6.30 -7.21 -28.24
CA SER A 348 -5.78 -8.34 -29.03
C SER A 348 -5.22 -7.90 -30.39
N THR A 349 -5.50 -6.66 -30.79
CA THR A 349 -5.19 -6.07 -32.10
C THR A 349 -4.35 -4.80 -31.96
N ASP A 350 -3.95 -4.23 -33.09
CA ASP A 350 -3.21 -2.97 -33.13
C ASP A 350 -3.96 -1.83 -32.41
N ILE A 351 -3.24 -1.05 -31.62
CA ILE A 351 -3.77 0.09 -30.85
C ILE A 351 -3.28 1.38 -31.47
N THR A 352 -4.19 2.33 -31.70
CA THR A 352 -3.83 3.73 -31.99
C THR A 352 -4.25 4.62 -30.82
N VAL A 353 -3.30 5.40 -30.31
CA VAL A 353 -3.49 6.26 -29.14
C VAL A 353 -3.47 7.71 -29.61
N SER A 354 -4.63 8.35 -29.54
CA SER A 354 -4.89 9.72 -30.03
C SER A 354 -5.08 10.76 -28.91
N SER A 355 -4.95 10.34 -27.65
CA SER A 355 -5.12 11.18 -26.46
C SER A 355 -4.12 10.80 -25.38
N ASP A 356 -3.75 11.75 -24.52
CA ASP A 356 -2.84 11.50 -23.39
C ASP A 356 -3.30 10.32 -22.52
N VAL A 357 -2.34 9.54 -22.01
CA VAL A 357 -2.57 8.35 -21.18
C VAL A 357 -1.69 8.40 -19.93
N THR A 358 -2.31 8.30 -18.77
CA THR A 358 -1.61 7.94 -17.52
C THR A 358 -2.06 6.53 -17.13
N GLY A 359 -1.23 5.53 -17.40
CA GLY A 359 -1.55 4.14 -17.14
C GLY A 359 -0.77 3.14 -17.99
N ILE A 360 -1.42 2.04 -18.37
CA ILE A 360 -0.79 0.94 -19.08
C ILE A 360 -1.42 0.71 -20.45
N ILE A 361 -0.58 0.38 -21.44
CA ILE A 361 -0.99 -0.02 -22.79
C ILE A 361 -0.37 -1.38 -23.09
N MET A 362 -1.18 -2.40 -23.40
CA MET A 362 -0.69 -3.73 -23.74
C MET A 362 -1.44 -4.32 -24.94
N THR A 363 -0.70 -4.84 -25.91
CA THR A 363 -1.28 -5.58 -27.06
C THR A 363 -0.27 -6.57 -27.64
N PRO A 364 -0.71 -7.72 -28.19
CA PRO A 364 0.17 -8.57 -28.99
C PRO A 364 0.39 -8.00 -30.41
N GLY A 365 -0.41 -7.01 -30.83
CA GLY A 365 -0.27 -6.25 -32.06
C GLY A 365 0.67 -5.05 -31.92
N SER A 366 0.59 -4.12 -32.86
CA SER A 366 1.36 -2.87 -32.87
C SER A 366 0.69 -1.78 -32.03
N VAL A 367 1.48 -0.89 -31.43
CA VAL A 367 1.00 0.34 -30.78
C VAL A 367 1.46 1.55 -31.59
N ILE A 368 0.53 2.44 -31.93
CA ILE A 368 0.79 3.69 -32.66
C ILE A 368 0.40 4.85 -31.74
N ILE A 369 1.38 5.63 -31.31
CA ILE A 369 1.19 6.86 -30.53
C ILE A 369 1.19 8.04 -31.51
N GLU A 370 0.06 8.72 -31.61
CA GLU A 370 -0.10 9.87 -32.51
C GLU A 370 0.73 11.08 -32.07
N GLU A 371 0.91 12.04 -32.98
CA GLU A 371 1.68 13.25 -32.72
C GLU A 371 1.06 14.07 -31.56
N GLY A 372 1.89 14.50 -30.60
CA GLY A 372 1.45 15.35 -29.49
C GLY A 372 0.87 14.62 -28.28
N VAL A 373 0.74 13.29 -28.35
CA VAL A 373 0.21 12.46 -27.26
C VAL A 373 1.28 12.13 -26.22
N ASN A 374 0.98 12.30 -24.95
CA ASN A 374 1.86 11.96 -23.84
C ASN A 374 1.42 10.66 -23.17
N VAL A 375 2.39 9.84 -22.75
CA VAL A 375 2.12 8.60 -22.03
C VAL A 375 2.96 8.56 -20.75
N GLU A 376 2.31 8.43 -19.60
CA GLU A 376 2.94 8.17 -18.32
C GLU A 376 2.55 6.76 -17.83
N GLY A 377 3.51 5.87 -17.66
CA GLY A 377 3.32 4.48 -17.27
C GLY A 377 4.10 3.53 -18.18
N LEU A 378 3.45 2.48 -18.70
CA LEU A 378 4.13 1.41 -19.44
C LEU A 378 3.41 1.08 -20.77
N ILE A 379 4.20 0.95 -21.84
CA ILE A 379 3.73 0.48 -23.15
C ILE A 379 4.38 -0.88 -23.46
N LEU A 380 3.56 -1.92 -23.62
CA LEU A 380 3.97 -3.27 -24.00
C LEU A 380 3.34 -3.69 -25.34
N SER A 381 4.18 -4.13 -26.27
CA SER A 381 3.77 -4.53 -27.62
C SER A 381 4.38 -5.87 -28.02
N GLY A 382 3.57 -6.81 -28.50
CA GLY A 382 4.02 -8.06 -29.12
C GLY A 382 4.45 -7.91 -30.58
N ASP A 383 4.25 -6.72 -31.17
CA ASP A 383 4.76 -6.41 -32.50
C ASP A 383 5.65 -5.15 -32.43
N ARG A 384 5.17 -4.00 -32.92
CA ARG A 384 5.95 -2.77 -33.01
C ARG A 384 5.35 -1.68 -32.14
N ILE A 385 6.17 -0.70 -31.77
CA ILE A 385 5.70 0.57 -31.21
C ILE A 385 6.14 1.69 -32.16
N TYR A 386 5.20 2.51 -32.59
CA TYR A 386 5.41 3.69 -33.43
C TYR A 386 5.09 4.95 -32.63
N VAL A 387 6.03 5.88 -32.57
CA VAL A 387 5.94 7.16 -31.86
C VAL A 387 6.06 8.27 -32.90
N GLN A 388 4.94 8.92 -33.23
CA GLN A 388 4.83 9.86 -34.35
C GLN A 388 5.37 11.27 -34.08
N GLY A 389 5.92 11.53 -32.89
CA GLY A 389 6.63 12.76 -32.53
C GLY A 389 5.84 13.73 -31.66
N ASN A 390 6.53 14.71 -31.09
CA ASN A 390 5.97 15.67 -30.11
C ASN A 390 5.40 14.98 -28.87
N ASN A 391 5.98 13.83 -28.51
CA ASN A 391 5.52 12.99 -27.41
C ASN A 391 6.47 13.10 -26.21
N ASN A 392 5.89 13.03 -25.02
CA ASN A 392 6.62 12.73 -23.79
C ASN A 392 6.17 11.35 -23.27
N ILE A 393 7.09 10.38 -23.25
CA ILE A 393 6.84 9.01 -22.79
C ILE A 393 7.65 8.77 -21.53
N VAL A 394 6.97 8.52 -20.40
CA VAL A 394 7.59 8.48 -19.07
C VAL A 394 7.20 7.20 -18.35
N ALA A 395 8.18 6.38 -17.97
CA ALA A 395 7.99 5.26 -17.07
C ALA A 395 7.58 5.77 -15.68
N SER A 396 6.53 5.18 -15.09
CA SER A 396 6.04 5.58 -13.78
C SER A 396 5.70 4.36 -12.92
N VAL A 397 6.63 4.00 -12.05
CA VAL A 397 6.47 2.89 -11.10
C VAL A 397 5.26 3.12 -10.18
N ASP A 398 4.98 4.36 -9.81
CA ASP A 398 3.83 4.70 -8.95
C ASP A 398 2.49 4.49 -9.64
N VAL A 399 2.41 4.77 -10.95
CA VAL A 399 1.23 4.48 -11.77
C VAL A 399 1.03 2.97 -11.87
N MET A 400 2.10 2.21 -12.15
CA MET A 400 2.04 0.74 -12.27
C MET A 400 1.61 0.07 -10.95
N ARG A 401 2.21 0.48 -9.82
CA ARG A 401 1.81 0.03 -8.48
C ARG A 401 0.36 0.42 -8.16
N GLY A 402 -0.06 1.60 -8.60
CA GLY A 402 -1.42 2.08 -8.46
C GLY A 402 -2.44 1.17 -9.17
N ILE A 403 -2.15 0.84 -10.42
CA ILE A 403 -2.96 -0.10 -11.22
C ILE A 403 -3.05 -1.47 -10.54
N ILE A 404 -1.91 -2.02 -10.11
CA ILE A 404 -1.87 -3.33 -9.43
C ILE A 404 -2.71 -3.30 -8.16
N LYS A 405 -2.60 -2.25 -7.33
CA LYS A 405 -3.42 -2.10 -6.11
C LYS A 405 -4.92 -2.03 -6.41
N GLU A 406 -5.32 -1.33 -7.47
CA GLU A 406 -6.73 -1.27 -7.90
C GLU A 406 -7.26 -2.65 -8.30
N GLU A 407 -6.49 -3.39 -9.12
CA GLU A 407 -6.89 -4.75 -9.53
C GLU A 407 -7.02 -5.69 -8.34
N LEU A 408 -6.05 -5.64 -7.45
CA LEU A 408 -6.05 -6.44 -6.24
C LEU A 408 -7.27 -6.12 -5.35
N TYR A 409 -7.58 -4.83 -5.14
CA TYR A 409 -8.74 -4.44 -4.34
C TYR A 409 -10.06 -4.99 -4.92
N GLN A 410 -10.21 -4.95 -6.25
CA GLN A 410 -11.38 -5.51 -6.91
C GLN A 410 -11.48 -7.03 -6.72
N GLU A 411 -10.36 -7.77 -6.76
CA GLU A 411 -10.34 -9.21 -6.49
C GLU A 411 -10.98 -9.55 -5.14
N VAL A 412 -10.56 -8.86 -4.09
CA VAL A 412 -11.06 -9.11 -2.72
C VAL A 412 -12.53 -8.79 -2.59
N TYR A 413 -13.00 -7.71 -3.21
CA TYR A 413 -14.40 -7.33 -3.19
C TYR A 413 -15.28 -8.42 -3.80
N VAL A 414 -14.83 -9.02 -4.90
CA VAL A 414 -15.50 -10.08 -5.66
C VAL A 414 -15.50 -11.41 -4.90
N TYR A 415 -14.41 -11.74 -4.20
CA TYR A 415 -14.36 -12.93 -3.35
C TYR A 415 -15.22 -12.80 -2.09
N LYS A 416 -15.34 -11.60 -1.50
CA LYS A 416 -16.06 -11.38 -0.24
C LYS A 416 -17.57 -11.17 -0.41
N ASN A 417 -18.03 -10.78 -1.60
CA ASN A 417 -19.45 -10.54 -1.87
C ASN A 417 -20.00 -11.56 -2.88
N PRO A 418 -21.21 -12.11 -2.66
CA PRO A 418 -21.83 -13.02 -3.63
C PRO A 418 -22.23 -12.25 -4.89
N VAL A 419 -21.34 -12.21 -5.88
CA VAL A 419 -21.64 -11.85 -7.27
C VAL A 419 -22.15 -13.08 -8.03
N THR A 420 -23.00 -12.84 -9.03
CA THR A 420 -23.45 -13.89 -9.97
C THR A 420 -22.27 -14.55 -10.68
N ASP A 421 -22.44 -15.77 -11.21
CA ASP A 421 -21.33 -16.45 -11.90
C ASP A 421 -20.88 -15.70 -13.18
N GLU A 422 -21.80 -14.97 -13.83
CA GLU A 422 -21.49 -14.07 -14.94
C GLU A 422 -20.67 -12.85 -14.48
N GLU A 423 -21.05 -12.20 -13.38
CA GLU A 423 -20.26 -11.12 -12.77
C GLU A 423 -18.92 -11.61 -12.22
N ARG A 424 -18.83 -12.85 -11.72
CA ARG A 424 -17.58 -13.45 -11.25
C ARG A 424 -16.64 -13.77 -12.41
N ALA A 425 -17.17 -14.22 -13.55
CA ALA A 425 -16.39 -14.40 -14.77
C ALA A 425 -15.89 -13.05 -15.31
N LEU A 426 -16.75 -12.01 -15.31
CA LEU A 426 -16.41 -10.63 -15.67
C LEU A 426 -15.46 -9.95 -14.67
N ASN A 427 -15.44 -10.37 -13.41
CA ASN A 427 -14.52 -9.82 -12.41
C ASN A 427 -13.16 -10.54 -12.39
N LYS A 428 -13.12 -11.86 -12.63
CA LYS A 428 -11.86 -12.57 -12.92
C LYS A 428 -11.14 -12.01 -14.16
N LEU A 429 -11.91 -11.38 -15.03
CA LEU A 429 -11.50 -10.65 -16.22
C LEU A 429 -10.80 -9.32 -15.95
N HIS A 430 -11.19 -8.62 -14.87
CA HIS A 430 -10.59 -7.34 -14.52
C HIS A 430 -9.15 -7.55 -14.01
N LEU A 431 -8.91 -8.67 -13.33
CA LEU A 431 -7.64 -9.11 -12.73
C LEU A 431 -6.49 -9.40 -13.71
N LEU A 432 -6.61 -9.03 -14.97
CA LEU A 432 -5.72 -9.46 -16.02
C LEU A 432 -4.37 -8.75 -16.01
N VAL A 433 -4.32 -7.43 -15.74
CA VAL A 433 -3.05 -6.66 -15.81
C VAL A 433 -1.99 -7.21 -14.85
N LYS A 434 -2.40 -7.59 -13.63
CA LYS A 434 -1.48 -8.16 -12.64
C LYS A 434 -0.98 -9.54 -13.06
N ASP A 435 -1.84 -10.38 -13.64
CA ASP A 435 -1.47 -11.71 -14.11
C ASP A 435 -0.54 -11.60 -15.35
N TYR A 436 -0.72 -10.57 -16.18
CA TYR A 436 0.12 -10.27 -17.34
C TYR A 436 1.48 -9.66 -17.01
N LEU A 437 1.61 -8.82 -15.98
CA LEU A 437 2.88 -8.18 -15.63
C LEU A 437 3.84 -9.08 -14.82
N GLY A 438 3.52 -10.37 -14.68
CA GLY A 438 4.41 -11.34 -14.02
C GLY A 438 3.72 -12.47 -13.25
N GLY A 439 2.43 -12.74 -13.47
CA GLY A 439 1.70 -13.73 -12.67
C GLY A 439 1.49 -13.27 -11.23
N ILE A 440 1.13 -12.01 -11.04
CA ILE A 440 0.94 -11.38 -9.72
C ILE A 440 -0.31 -11.98 -9.05
N GLU A 441 -0.14 -13.06 -8.31
CA GLU A 441 -1.19 -13.58 -7.43
C GLU A 441 -1.51 -12.56 -6.33
N TYR A 442 -2.80 -12.34 -6.06
CA TYR A 442 -3.22 -11.52 -4.93
C TYR A 442 -2.71 -12.14 -3.66
N ARG A 443 -1.74 -11.47 -3.06
CA ARG A 443 -1.53 -11.59 -1.65
C ARG A 443 -1.16 -10.15 -1.21
N GLY A 444 -1.94 -9.58 -0.28
CA GLY A 444 -1.74 -8.27 0.33
C GLY A 444 -2.00 -8.35 1.83
N ILE A 445 -1.88 -7.25 2.57
CA ILE A 445 -2.25 -7.26 3.99
C ILE A 445 -3.76 -7.57 4.12
N LYS A 446 -4.14 -8.73 4.65
CA LYS A 446 -5.54 -9.21 4.60
C LYS A 446 -6.46 -8.70 5.70
#